data_AF-A0A7W0ZHR7-F1
#
_entry.id   AF-A0A7W0ZHR7-F1
#
_cell.length_a   1.000
_cell.length_b   1.000
_cell.length_c   1.000
_cell.angle_alpha   90.00
_cell.angle_beta   90.00
_cell.angle_gamma   90.00
#
_symmetry.space_group_name_H-M   'P 1'
#
loop_
_entity.id
_entity.type
_entity.pdbx_description
1 polymer ?
#
loop_
_entity_poly.entity_id
_entity_poly.type
_entity_poly.pdbx_seq_one_letter_code
_entity_poly.pdbx_strand_id
1 'polypeptide(L)' 'GKDAMFRSQDMPFLDALEYLHHNLTLALSTEDVAEGVQAFFERREPRWTGR' A
#
# COMPACT_ATOMS: atom_id res chain seq x y z
N GLY A 1 9.46 0.23 -7.54
CA GLY A 1 9.04 1.64 -7.65
C GLY A 1 9.11 2.13 -9.08
N LYS A 2 10.27 2.60 -9.54
CA LYS A 2 10.45 3.20 -10.88
C LYS A 2 10.05 2.27 -12.04
N ASP A 3 10.41 0.99 -11.98
CA ASP A 3 10.13 0.05 -13.07
C ASP A 3 8.67 -0.44 -13.10
N ALA A 4 7.93 -0.29 -12.00
CA ALA A 4 6.48 -0.51 -11.97
C ALA A 4 5.72 0.64 -12.62
N MET A 5 6.25 1.87 -12.53
CA MET A 5 5.71 3.08 -13.16
C MET A 5 5.79 3.04 -14.70
N PHE A 6 6.81 2.38 -15.25
CA PHE A 6 6.94 2.23 -16.71
C PHE A 6 6.04 1.14 -17.28
N ARG A 7 5.75 0.08 -16.51
CA ARG A 7 4.85 -1.01 -16.94
C ARG A 7 3.37 -0.63 -16.91
N SER A 8 2.98 0.41 -16.16
CA SER A 8 1.59 0.87 -16.09
C SER A 8 1.13 1.70 -17.30
N GLN A 9 2.01 2.01 -18.24
CA GLN A 9 1.68 2.86 -19.40
C GLN A 9 1.00 2.11 -20.54
N ASP A 10 1.16 0.78 -20.63
CA ASP A 10 0.59 -0.07 -21.70
C ASP A 10 -0.51 -1.02 -21.23
N MET A 11 -0.94 -0.92 -19.97
CA MET A 11 -1.98 -1.77 -19.40
C MET A 11 -3.35 -1.09 -19.53
N PRO A 12 -4.41 -1.78 -20.01
CA PRO A 12 -5.77 -1.25 -19.96
C PRO A 12 -6.06 -0.71 -18.55
N PHE A 13 -6.67 0.48 -18.47
CA PHE A 13 -6.84 1.22 -17.21
C PHE A 13 -7.43 0.39 -16.07
N LEU A 14 -8.35 -0.53 -16.38
CA LEU A 14 -8.96 -1.45 -15.41
C LEU A 14 -7.96 -2.48 -14.88
N ASP A 15 -7.13 -3.06 -15.73
CA ASP A 15 -6.10 -4.03 -15.35
C ASP A 15 -5.00 -3.35 -14.49
N ALA A 16 -4.67 -2.09 -14.82
CA ALA A 16 -3.75 -1.30 -14.01
C ALA A 16 -4.31 -1.01 -12.60
N LEU A 17 -5.62 -0.77 -12.50
CA LEU A 17 -6.31 -0.59 -11.22
C LEU A 17 -6.38 -1.90 -10.42
N GLU A 18 -6.67 -3.03 -11.06
CA GLU A 18 -6.66 -4.34 -10.38
C GLU A 18 -5.25 -4.70 -9.89
N TYR A 19 -4.22 -4.48 -10.72
CA TYR A 19 -2.84 -4.70 -10.33
C TYR A 19 -2.42 -3.79 -9.17
N LEU A 20 -2.82 -2.51 -9.21
CA LEU A 20 -2.60 -1.58 -8.10
C LEU A 20 -3.34 -2.04 -6.84
N HIS A 21 -4.61 -2.42 -6.94
CA HIS A 21 -5.40 -2.91 -5.82
C HIS A 21 -4.76 -4.15 -5.19
N HIS A 22 -4.33 -5.12 -5.99
CA HIS A 22 -3.71 -6.34 -5.47
C HIS A 22 -2.41 -6.04 -4.71
N ASN A 23 -1.53 -5.22 -5.29
CA ASN A 23 -0.29 -4.82 -4.63
C ASN A 23 -0.54 -3.97 -3.38
N LEU A 24 -1.58 -3.12 -3.41
CA LEU A 24 -1.96 -2.30 -2.27
C LEU A 24 -2.55 -3.16 -1.15
N THR A 25 -3.38 -4.15 -1.45
CA THR A 25 -3.90 -5.10 -0.44
C THR A 25 -2.78 -5.87 0.24
N LEU A 26 -1.78 -6.34 -0.52
CA LEU A 26 -0.60 -7.01 0.05
C LEU A 26 0.24 -6.08 0.94
N ALA A 27 0.41 -4.82 0.53
CA ALA A 27 1.11 -3.82 1.34
C ALA A 27 0.32 -3.39 2.59
N LEU A 28 -1.02 -3.40 2.51
CA LEU A 28 -1.94 -3.00 3.58
C LEU A 28 -2.27 -4.11 4.58
N SER A 29 -1.90 -5.37 4.31
CA SER A 29 -2.10 -6.51 5.22
C SER A 29 -1.01 -6.68 6.28
N THR A 30 -0.14 -5.67 6.43
CA THR A 30 0.96 -5.64 7.39
C THR A 30 0.47 -5.14 8.75
N GLU A 31 1.08 -5.64 9.84
CA GLU A 31 0.77 -5.18 11.21
C GLU A 31 0.96 -3.66 11.34
N ASP A 32 1.84 -3.10 10.51
CA ASP A 32 2.10 -1.68 10.38
C ASP A 32 0.86 -0.87 10.00
N VAL A 33 -0.03 -1.34 9.12
CA VAL A 33 -1.23 -0.58 8.74
C VAL A 33 -2.21 -0.43 9.90
N ALA A 34 -2.40 -1.51 10.67
CA ALA A 34 -3.24 -1.47 11.85
C ALA A 34 -2.67 -0.50 12.90
N GLU A 35 -1.34 -0.54 13.11
CA GLU A 35 -0.63 0.38 14.00
C GLU A 35 -0.74 1.84 13.54
N GLY A 36 -0.61 2.11 12.24
CA GLY A 36 -0.74 3.45 11.69
C GLY A 36 -2.13 4.06 11.91
N VAL A 37 -3.18 3.26 11.71
CA VAL A 37 -4.57 3.66 11.97
C VAL A 37 -4.77 3.91 13.48
N GLN A 38 -4.29 3.01 14.32
CA GLN A 38 -4.43 3.13 15.77
C GLN A 38 -3.69 4.36 16.31
N ALA A 39 -2.44 4.57 15.91
CA ALA A 39 -1.63 5.71 16.30
C ALA A 39 -2.25 7.06 15.87
N PHE A 40 -2.89 7.10 14.70
CA PHE A 40 -3.63 8.27 14.23
C PHE A 40 -4.80 8.63 15.16
N PHE A 41 -5.62 7.65 15.54
CA PHE A 41 -6.72 7.87 16.48
C PHE A 41 -6.23 8.26 17.88
N GLU A 42 -5.12 7.67 18.32
CA GLU A 42 -4.51 7.93 19.64
C GLU A 42 -3.64 9.21 19.67
N ARG A 43 -3.43 9.88 18.53
CA ARG A 43 -2.57 11.07 18.38
C ARG A 43 -1.14 10.87 18.91
N ARG A 44 -0.61 9.66 18.73
CA ARG A 44 0.77 9.32 19.06
C ARG A 44 1.55 8.99 17.80
N GLU A 45 2.87 8.96 17.91
CA GLU A 45 3.69 8.45 16.82
C GLU A 45 3.51 6.93 16.67
N PRO A 46 3.37 6.42 15.43
CA PRO A 46 3.29 5.00 15.14
C PRO A 46 4.64 4.31 15.28
N ARG A 47 4.63 3.04 15.70
CA ARG A 47 5.80 2.17 15.85
C ARG A 47 5.85 1.13 14.75
N TRP A 48 6.55 1.46 13.67
CA TRP A 48 6.71 0.59 12.53
C TRP A 48 7.64 -0.59 12.83
N THR A 49 7.23 -1.78 12.40
CA THR A 49 7.98 -3.03 12.57
C THR A 49 8.52 -3.58 11.24
N GLY A 50 8.00 -3.08 10.11
CA GLY A 50 8.45 -3.42 8.76
C GLY A 50 8.05 -4.83 8.32
N ARG A 51 6.97 -5.39 8.87
CA ARG A 51 6.48 -6.75 8.60
C ARG A 51 5.12 -6.77 7.94
#